data_AF-A0A1G9K384-F1
#
_entry.id   AF-A0A1G9K384-F1
#
_cell.length_a   1.000
_cell.length_b   1.000
_cell.length_c   1.000
_cell.angle_alpha   90.00
_cell.angle_beta   90.00
_cell.angle_gamma   90.00
#
_symmetry.space_group_name_H-M   'P 1'
#
loop_
_entity.id
_entity.type
_entity.pdbx_description
1 polymer ?
#
loop_
_entity_poly.entity_id
_entity_poly.type
_entity_poly.pdbx_seq_one_letter_code
_entity_poly.pdbx_strand_id
1 'polypeptide(L)'
;MNTQALGVEYYLTGMRAALDDLPPNEVAEIMEDVEAHIAELSSELGENETLEQRLGPPEQYALELRQAAGYPPRTERLPVTTKKQLLTRPRAAAWGLAAATGITLLAGAAALREPAILLLPAVILVLSLALVNDRGPAQQEIMNLPETIRLKKWLTPEPGTPAERAITYLRSLQPAWWLARAGLLGLGAVLLAGRDILGFLAIAAVAVVSVFAGPRAKVDRRWLWFSLPASALAVGLLLQVIDTTADQLAYKSSPSSYSGPILQTYENIYVYDENGKLLSNVTLYDQDGRPINAREGYTGCFEPGNGREPVIPANRYPRPQVDYENGRCYTVEPTVTAPSSTSSTAPPSSGSATPSSVPPTSVSPSN
;
A
#
# COMPACT_ATOMS: atom_id res chain seq x y z
N MET A 1 47.72 -56.58 27.79
CA MET A 1 46.63 -55.56 27.80
C MET A 1 45.65 -55.99 28.88
N ASN A 2 45.44 -55.18 29.92
CA ASN A 2 44.59 -55.54 31.05
C ASN A 2 43.13 -55.56 30.60
N THR A 3 42.58 -56.76 30.38
CA THR A 3 41.18 -56.97 29.97
C THR A 3 40.19 -56.34 30.96
N GLN A 4 40.56 -56.28 32.25
CA GLN A 4 39.79 -55.61 33.29
C GLN A 4 39.70 -54.09 33.09
N ALA A 5 40.80 -53.42 32.73
CA ALA A 5 40.81 -51.97 32.50
C ALA A 5 39.94 -51.59 31.28
N LEU A 6 39.96 -52.41 30.22
CA LEU A 6 39.09 -52.24 29.05
C LEU A 6 37.61 -52.44 29.41
N GLY A 7 37.31 -53.36 30.33
CA GLY A 7 35.95 -53.59 30.83
C GLY A 7 35.40 -52.42 31.65
N VAL A 8 36.24 -51.79 32.49
CA VAL A 8 35.87 -50.59 33.27
C VAL A 8 35.57 -49.42 32.34
N GLU A 9 36.44 -49.13 31.36
CA GLU A 9 36.22 -48.03 30.42
C GLU A 9 34.95 -48.23 29.58
N TYR A 10 34.69 -49.46 29.13
CA TYR A 10 33.47 -49.80 28.40
C TYR A 10 32.23 -49.56 29.26
N TYR A 11 32.24 -49.99 30.53
CA TYR A 11 31.12 -49.82 31.44
C TYR A 11 30.83 -48.35 31.75
N LEU A 12 31.87 -47.55 32.06
CA LEU A 12 31.74 -46.11 32.32
C LEU A 12 31.27 -45.35 31.08
N THR A 13 31.72 -45.75 29.88
CA THR A 13 31.26 -45.17 28.62
C THR A 13 29.77 -45.46 28.38
N GLY A 14 29.34 -46.70 28.65
CA GLY A 14 27.92 -47.08 28.61
C GLY A 14 27.07 -46.25 29.58
N MET A 15 27.55 -46.01 30.80
CA MET A 15 26.84 -45.19 31.78
C MET A 15 26.74 -43.71 31.36
N ARG A 16 27.83 -43.12 30.86
CA ARG A 16 27.80 -41.73 30.32
C ARG A 16 26.80 -41.60 29.17
N ALA A 17 26.72 -42.60 28.29
CA ALA A 17 25.75 -42.63 27.20
C ALA A 17 24.31 -42.79 27.69
N ALA A 18 24.10 -43.53 28.79
CA ALA A 18 22.79 -43.70 29.39
C ALA A 18 22.29 -42.43 30.11
N LEU A 19 23.19 -41.63 30.67
CA LEU A 19 22.92 -40.40 31.42
C LEU A 19 23.03 -39.11 30.58
N ASP A 20 23.19 -39.20 29.27
CA ASP A 20 23.42 -38.05 28.36
C ASP A 20 22.28 -37.02 28.28
N ASP A 21 21.12 -37.37 28.86
CA ASP A 21 19.92 -36.55 28.91
C ASP A 21 19.91 -35.57 30.10
N LEU A 22 20.78 -35.79 31.10
CA LEU A 22 20.91 -34.91 32.27
C LEU A 22 21.84 -33.72 31.99
N PRO A 23 21.72 -32.61 32.77
CA PRO A 23 22.65 -31.50 32.71
C PRO A 23 24.11 -31.96 32.90
N PRO A 24 25.07 -31.41 32.15
CA PRO A 24 26.46 -31.93 32.15
C PRO A 24 27.17 -31.78 33.49
N ASN A 25 26.76 -30.83 34.34
CA ASN A 25 27.28 -30.68 35.70
C ASN A 25 26.82 -31.82 36.61
N GLU A 26 25.55 -32.22 36.52
CA GLU A 26 24.99 -33.33 37.31
C GLU A 26 25.62 -34.66 36.89
N VAL A 27 25.80 -34.88 35.59
CA VAL A 27 26.46 -36.09 35.07
C VAL A 27 27.91 -36.17 35.55
N ALA A 28 28.64 -35.05 35.62
CA ALA A 28 30.01 -35.05 36.09
C ALA A 28 30.11 -35.45 37.58
N GLU A 29 29.25 -34.89 38.44
CA GLU A 29 29.19 -35.22 39.86
C GLU A 29 28.83 -36.68 40.09
N ILE A 30 27.78 -37.17 39.42
CA ILE A 30 27.34 -38.57 39.52
C ILE A 30 28.41 -39.54 39.01
N MET A 31 29.10 -39.20 37.91
CA MET A 31 30.13 -40.07 37.35
C MET A 31 31.42 -40.09 38.18
N GLU A 32 31.74 -39.00 38.90
CA GLU A 32 32.89 -38.96 39.82
C GLU A 32 32.73 -39.98 40.96
N ASP A 33 31.55 -40.00 41.59
CA ASP A 33 31.22 -40.95 42.66
C ASP A 33 31.19 -42.40 42.15
N VAL A 34 30.60 -42.64 40.98
CA VAL A 34 30.51 -43.96 40.37
C VAL A 34 31.87 -44.49 39.95
N GLU A 35 32.73 -43.66 39.37
CA GLU A 35 34.05 -44.08 38.90
C GLU A 35 34.90 -44.61 40.06
N ALA A 36 34.82 -43.97 41.23
CA ALA A 36 35.46 -44.46 42.45
C ALA A 36 34.90 -45.83 42.90
N HIS A 37 33.58 -46.01 42.88
CA HIS A 37 32.95 -47.26 43.30
C HIS A 37 33.25 -48.43 42.33
N ILE A 38 33.23 -48.18 41.02
CA ILE A 38 33.55 -49.19 40.00
C ILE A 38 35.03 -49.59 40.08
N ALA A 39 35.93 -48.65 40.40
CA ALA A 39 37.35 -48.96 40.59
C ALA A 39 37.56 -49.93 41.77
N GLU A 40 36.87 -49.73 42.90
CA GLU A 40 36.91 -50.64 44.05
C GLU A 40 36.37 -52.04 43.68
N LEU A 41 35.18 -52.10 43.07
CA LEU A 41 34.57 -53.36 42.63
C LEU A 41 35.42 -54.12 41.61
N SER A 42 36.11 -53.40 40.72
CA SER A 42 37.01 -54.02 39.73
C SER A 42 38.20 -54.73 40.37
N SER A 43 38.63 -54.30 41.57
CA SER A 43 39.72 -54.93 42.31
C SER A 43 39.29 -56.20 43.06
N GLU A 44 37.99 -56.34 43.33
CA GLU A 44 37.39 -57.51 43.99
C GLU A 44 36.92 -58.58 42.99
N LEU A 45 36.95 -58.28 41.69
CA LEU A 45 36.47 -59.19 40.64
C LEU A 45 37.42 -60.38 40.47
N GLY A 46 36.85 -61.60 40.40
CA GLY A 46 37.62 -62.80 40.07
C GLY A 46 38.16 -62.77 38.64
N GLU A 47 39.21 -63.55 38.34
CA GLU A 47 39.90 -63.56 37.04
C GLU A 47 39.00 -63.78 35.80
N ASN A 48 37.79 -64.33 35.98
CA ASN A 48 36.83 -64.62 34.91
C ASN A 48 35.45 -63.96 35.09
N GLU A 49 35.32 -63.00 36.01
CA GLU A 49 34.07 -62.29 36.26
C GLU A 49 34.10 -60.91 35.56
N THR A 50 32.97 -60.47 35.01
CA THR A 50 32.86 -59.14 34.38
C THR A 50 31.94 -58.22 35.18
N LEU A 51 32.15 -56.91 35.09
CA LEU A 51 31.30 -55.92 35.77
C LEU A 51 29.82 -56.07 35.40
N GLU A 52 29.52 -56.40 34.14
CA GLU A 52 28.15 -56.64 33.68
C GLU A 52 27.50 -57.88 34.31
N GLN A 53 28.28 -58.91 34.67
CA GLN A 53 27.76 -60.08 35.37
C GLN A 53 27.39 -59.78 36.83
N ARG A 54 28.15 -58.88 37.48
CA ARG A 54 27.96 -58.53 38.90
C ARG A 54 26.95 -57.39 39.12
N LEU A 55 27.01 -56.35 38.29
CA LEU A 55 26.17 -55.15 38.40
C LEU A 55 25.02 -55.09 37.40
N GLY A 56 24.97 -56.01 36.43
CA GLY A 56 24.07 -55.91 35.29
C GLY A 56 24.57 -54.90 34.23
N PRO A 57 23.82 -54.72 33.13
CA PRO A 57 24.21 -53.84 32.05
C PRO A 57 24.30 -52.37 32.53
N PRO A 58 25.23 -51.56 31.98
CA PRO A 58 25.46 -50.18 32.44
C PRO A 58 24.23 -49.28 32.29
N GLU A 59 23.35 -49.57 31.33
CA GLU A 59 22.09 -48.85 31.13
C GLU A 59 21.10 -49.07 32.28
N GLN A 60 21.04 -50.30 32.81
CA GLN A 60 20.16 -50.65 33.92
C GLN A 60 20.67 -50.06 35.23
N TYR A 61 21.98 -50.14 35.48
CA TYR A 61 22.60 -49.50 36.65
C TYR A 61 22.41 -47.97 36.63
N ALA A 62 22.56 -47.32 35.46
CA ALA A 62 22.28 -45.90 35.29
C ALA A 62 20.79 -45.54 35.48
N LEU A 63 19.87 -46.48 35.26
CA LEU A 63 18.44 -46.29 35.52
C LEU A 63 18.14 -46.36 37.02
N GLU A 64 18.72 -47.31 37.73
CA GLU A 64 18.61 -47.42 39.19
C GLU A 64 19.20 -46.18 39.87
N LEU A 65 20.37 -45.71 39.40
CA LEU A 65 21.00 -44.50 39.91
C LEU A 65 20.14 -43.25 39.69
N ARG A 66 19.48 -43.15 38.52
CA ARG A 66 18.51 -42.07 38.24
C ARG A 66 17.32 -42.12 39.20
N GLN A 67 16.77 -43.30 39.46
CA GLN A 67 15.65 -43.45 40.39
C GLN A 67 16.07 -43.08 41.82
N ALA A 68 17.27 -43.47 42.25
CA ALA A 68 17.81 -43.11 43.56
C ALA A 68 18.04 -41.60 43.71
N ALA A 69 18.50 -40.94 42.65
CA ALA A 69 18.71 -39.48 42.61
C ALA A 69 17.41 -38.69 42.31
N GLY A 70 16.26 -39.35 42.16
CA GLY A 70 14.97 -38.71 41.93
C GLY A 70 14.75 -38.18 40.51
N TYR A 71 15.55 -38.61 39.54
CA TYR A 71 15.40 -38.25 38.14
C TYR A 71 14.30 -39.07 37.44
N PRO A 72 13.54 -38.47 36.51
CA PRO A 72 12.54 -39.19 35.73
C PRO A 72 13.19 -40.23 34.81
N PRO A 73 12.44 -41.29 34.41
CA PRO A 73 12.94 -42.28 33.46
C PRO A 73 13.28 -41.61 32.12
N ARG A 74 14.34 -42.11 31.46
CA ARG A 74 14.76 -41.64 30.14
C ARG A 74 13.57 -41.71 29.19
N THR A 75 13.10 -40.55 28.74
CA THR A 75 12.07 -40.54 27.69
C THR A 75 12.79 -40.93 26.40
N GLU A 76 12.52 -42.11 25.85
CA GLU A 76 12.94 -42.44 24.49
C GLU A 76 12.59 -41.25 23.60
N ARG A 77 13.58 -40.61 22.98
CA ARG A 77 13.34 -39.57 21.98
C ARG A 77 12.59 -40.25 20.84
N LEU A 78 11.26 -40.27 20.92
CA LEU A 78 10.41 -40.63 19.81
C LEU A 78 10.90 -39.80 18.61
N PRO A 79 11.19 -40.42 17.46
CA PRO A 79 11.55 -39.67 16.27
C PRO A 79 10.37 -38.73 16.01
N VAL A 80 10.59 -37.44 16.25
CA VAL A 80 9.58 -36.41 16.01
C VAL A 80 9.24 -36.53 14.54
N THR A 81 8.09 -37.15 14.28
CA THR A 81 7.61 -37.37 12.92
C THR A 81 7.61 -36.03 12.22
N THR A 82 8.39 -35.97 11.14
CA THR A 82 8.73 -34.80 10.35
C THR A 82 7.49 -34.26 9.63
N LYS A 83 6.52 -33.72 10.36
CA LYS A 83 5.38 -32.99 9.78
C LYS A 83 5.62 -31.49 9.95
N LYS A 84 6.00 -30.86 8.83
CA LYS A 84 6.23 -29.42 8.58
C LYS A 84 7.60 -28.84 8.98
N GLN A 85 8.65 -29.40 8.41
CA GLN A 85 10.01 -28.83 8.37
C GLN A 85 10.16 -27.67 7.35
N LEU A 86 9.07 -27.14 6.78
CA LEU A 86 9.15 -26.09 5.76
C LEU A 86 9.40 -24.68 6.32
N LEU A 87 9.20 -24.47 7.62
CA LEU A 87 9.41 -23.20 8.29
C LEU A 87 10.35 -23.39 9.47
N THR A 88 11.62 -23.67 9.18
CA THR A 88 12.67 -23.35 10.13
C THR A 88 12.51 -21.86 10.49
N ARG A 89 12.51 -21.53 11.78
CA ARG A 89 12.37 -20.16 12.33
C ARG A 89 13.06 -19.04 11.51
N PRO A 90 14.24 -19.24 10.89
CA PRO A 90 14.84 -18.23 10.00
C PRO A 90 14.11 -17.98 8.68
N ARG A 91 13.46 -18.97 8.06
CA ARG A 91 12.70 -18.78 6.81
C ARG A 91 11.43 -17.95 7.02
N ALA A 92 10.68 -18.25 8.09
CA ALA A 92 9.51 -17.45 8.47
C ALA A 92 9.89 -15.98 8.71
N ALA A 93 11.05 -15.75 9.33
CA ALA A 93 11.61 -14.43 9.55
C ALA A 93 11.97 -13.73 8.21
N ALA A 94 12.67 -14.41 7.30
CA ALA A 94 13.02 -13.85 5.99
C ALA A 94 11.78 -13.49 5.15
N TRP A 95 10.78 -14.37 5.09
CA TRP A 95 9.51 -14.10 4.41
C TRP A 95 8.71 -12.99 5.09
N GLY A 96 8.73 -12.91 6.42
CA GLY A 96 8.12 -11.82 7.17
C GLY A 96 8.72 -10.45 6.83
N LEU A 97 10.05 -10.37 6.69
CA LEU A 97 10.74 -9.14 6.27
C LEU A 97 10.42 -8.77 4.82
N ALA A 98 10.41 -9.74 3.91
CA ALA A 98 10.00 -9.52 2.52
C ALA A 98 8.55 -9.00 2.42
N ALA A 99 7.61 -9.63 3.12
CA ALA A 99 6.22 -9.20 3.18
C ALA A 99 6.09 -7.80 3.79
N ALA A 100 6.76 -7.52 4.90
CA ALA A 100 6.79 -6.20 5.52
C ALA A 100 7.26 -5.12 4.55
N THR A 101 8.35 -5.36 3.81
CA THR A 101 8.85 -4.41 2.82
C THR A 101 7.86 -4.16 1.68
N GLY A 102 7.25 -5.21 1.14
CA GLY A 102 6.25 -5.08 0.07
C GLY A 102 5.02 -4.29 0.52
N ILE A 103 4.52 -4.58 1.73
CA ILE A 103 3.37 -3.87 2.31
C ILE A 103 3.71 -2.40 2.54
N THR A 104 4.88 -2.08 3.10
CA THR A 104 5.29 -0.68 3.32
C THR A 104 5.49 0.11 2.01
N LEU A 105 5.96 -0.56 0.95
CA LEU A 105 6.11 0.06 -0.37
C LEU A 105 4.74 0.43 -0.96
N LEU A 106 3.80 -0.53 -0.97
CA LEU A 106 2.44 -0.32 -1.46
C LEU A 106 1.71 0.74 -0.63
N ALA A 107 1.84 0.69 0.69
CA ALA A 107 1.25 1.69 1.57
C ALA A 107 1.82 3.09 1.32
N GLY A 108 3.14 3.21 1.10
CA GLY A 108 3.77 4.48 0.72
C GLY A 108 3.24 5.01 -0.61
N ALA A 109 3.04 4.13 -1.59
CA ALA A 109 2.47 4.48 -2.89
C ALA A 109 0.98 4.89 -2.82
N ALA A 110 0.25 4.57 -1.76
CA ALA A 110 -1.15 4.97 -1.59
C ALA A 110 -1.37 6.04 -0.51
N ALA A 111 -0.33 6.38 0.26
CA ALA A 111 -0.41 7.15 1.50
C ALA A 111 -1.12 8.51 1.38
N LEU A 112 -0.94 9.20 0.25
CA LEU A 112 -1.54 10.52 0.00
C LEU A 112 -3.00 10.43 -0.50
N ARG A 113 -3.44 9.27 -0.98
CA ARG A 113 -4.83 9.03 -1.41
C ARG A 113 -5.68 8.55 -0.24
N GLU A 114 -5.21 7.51 0.45
CA GLU A 114 -5.91 6.87 1.57
C GLU A 114 -5.00 6.80 2.81
N PRO A 115 -4.99 7.84 3.66
CA PRO A 115 -4.02 7.94 4.76
C PRO A 115 -4.27 6.91 5.88
N ALA A 116 -5.48 6.36 5.98
CA ALA A 116 -5.82 5.28 6.92
C ALA A 116 -4.95 4.02 6.74
N ILE A 117 -4.43 3.79 5.53
CA ILE A 117 -3.55 2.64 5.22
C ILE A 117 -2.21 2.76 5.95
N LEU A 118 -1.81 3.95 6.43
CA LEU A 118 -0.54 4.20 7.12
C LEU A 118 -0.44 3.60 8.54
N LEU A 119 -1.57 3.23 9.15
CA LEU A 119 -1.55 2.57 10.46
C LEU A 119 -0.90 1.18 10.39
N LEU A 120 -1.16 0.44 9.31
CA LEU A 120 -0.63 -0.90 9.08
C LEU A 120 0.92 -0.92 8.94
N PRO A 121 1.56 -0.12 8.08
CA PRO A 121 3.02 -0.03 8.02
C PRO A 121 3.63 0.57 9.29
N ALA A 122 2.94 1.46 10.00
CA ALA A 122 3.41 1.97 11.30
C ALA A 122 3.49 0.84 12.34
N VAL A 123 2.45 0.00 12.44
CA VAL A 123 2.46 -1.20 13.31
C VAL A 123 3.54 -2.18 12.88
N ILE A 124 3.71 -2.43 11.57
CA ILE A 124 4.78 -3.29 11.05
C ILE A 124 6.16 -2.76 11.44
N LEU A 125 6.38 -1.45 11.35
CA LEU A 125 7.65 -0.82 11.70
C LEU A 125 7.92 -0.84 13.21
N VAL A 126 6.89 -0.68 14.05
CA VAL A 126 6.99 -0.86 15.51
C VAL A 126 7.31 -2.30 15.86
N LEU A 127 6.62 -3.28 15.26
CA LEU A 127 6.93 -4.70 15.44
C LEU A 127 8.35 -5.05 14.96
N SER A 128 8.77 -4.45 13.84
CA SER A 128 10.13 -4.60 13.32
C SER A 128 11.17 -4.01 14.28
N LEU A 129 10.88 -2.86 14.91
CA LEU A 129 11.74 -2.24 15.91
C LEU A 129 11.83 -3.09 17.20
N ALA A 130 10.73 -3.70 17.63
CA ALA A 130 10.75 -4.65 18.75
C ALA A 130 11.60 -5.90 18.43
N LEU A 131 11.47 -6.44 17.22
CA LEU A 131 12.27 -7.57 16.73
C LEU A 131 13.78 -7.26 16.64
N VAL A 132 14.17 -6.01 16.37
CA VAL A 132 15.57 -5.55 16.37
C VAL A 132 16.22 -5.75 17.74
N ASN A 133 15.45 -5.57 18.82
CA ASN A 133 15.96 -5.64 20.19
C ASN A 133 16.14 -7.11 20.66
N ASP A 134 15.22 -8.00 20.26
CA ASP A 134 15.15 -9.36 20.80
C ASP A 134 15.87 -10.43 19.96
N ARG A 135 16.14 -10.19 18.66
CA ARG A 135 16.55 -11.26 17.72
C ARG A 135 17.87 -11.03 16.98
N GLY A 136 18.87 -10.54 17.70
CA GLY A 136 20.25 -10.51 17.25
C GLY A 136 20.83 -11.82 16.68
N PRO A 137 20.70 -12.97 17.37
CA PRO A 137 21.35 -14.23 16.94
C PRO A 137 20.67 -14.88 15.72
N ALA A 138 19.35 -14.72 15.55
CA ALA A 138 18.62 -15.29 14.41
C ALA A 138 19.04 -14.69 13.05
N GLN A 139 19.64 -13.49 13.02
CA GLN A 139 20.15 -12.89 11.79
C GLN A 139 21.34 -13.64 11.18
N GLN A 140 22.23 -14.19 12.02
CA GLN A 140 23.37 -14.95 11.52
C GLN A 140 22.89 -16.26 10.86
N GLU A 141 21.88 -16.89 11.43
CA GLU A 141 21.23 -18.08 10.84
C GLU A 141 20.55 -17.76 9.50
N ILE A 142 19.91 -16.59 9.36
CA ILE A 142 19.30 -16.15 8.09
C ILE A 142 20.37 -15.89 7.04
N MET A 143 21.48 -15.24 7.40
CA MET A 143 22.56 -14.96 6.44
C MET A 143 23.24 -16.23 5.92
N ASN A 144 23.25 -17.30 6.71
CA ASN A 144 23.83 -18.60 6.34
C ASN A 144 22.89 -19.47 5.48
N LEU A 145 21.66 -19.02 5.19
CA LEU A 145 20.75 -19.75 4.31
C LEU A 145 21.35 -19.86 2.88
N PRO A 146 21.15 -20.98 2.18
CA PRO A 146 21.63 -21.14 0.81
C PRO A 146 20.98 -20.13 -0.16
N GLU A 147 19.75 -19.69 0.14
CA GLU A 147 19.00 -18.70 -0.65
C GLU A 147 19.64 -17.30 -0.56
N THR A 148 20.03 -16.85 0.64
CA THR A 148 20.71 -15.55 0.83
C THR A 148 22.10 -15.55 0.24
N ILE A 149 22.80 -16.69 0.29
CA ILE A 149 24.12 -16.85 -0.32
C ILE A 149 24.01 -16.78 -1.86
N ARG A 150 23.02 -17.44 -2.46
CA ARG A 150 22.73 -17.32 -3.90
C ARG A 150 22.41 -15.88 -4.29
N LEU A 151 21.54 -15.22 -3.52
CA LEU A 151 21.18 -13.82 -3.77
C LEU A 151 22.41 -12.92 -3.67
N LYS A 152 23.22 -13.10 -2.63
CA LYS A 152 24.47 -12.34 -2.44
C LYS A 152 25.41 -12.54 -3.62
N LYS A 153 25.56 -13.77 -4.11
CA LYS A 153 26.39 -14.09 -5.29
C LYS A 153 25.88 -13.40 -6.56
N TRP A 154 24.56 -13.31 -6.74
CA TRP A 154 23.94 -12.60 -7.86
C TRP A 154 24.12 -11.07 -7.77
N LEU A 155 24.05 -10.51 -6.56
CA LEU A 155 24.26 -9.08 -6.31
C LEU A 155 25.73 -8.66 -6.25
N THR A 156 26.69 -9.59 -6.23
CA THR A 156 28.12 -9.28 -6.35
C THR A 156 28.54 -9.41 -7.82
N PRO A 157 28.59 -8.30 -8.58
CA PRO A 157 29.02 -8.34 -9.97
C PRO A 157 30.48 -8.76 -10.07
N GLU A 158 30.83 -9.39 -11.20
CA GLU A 158 32.20 -9.77 -11.49
C GLU A 158 33.12 -8.54 -11.59
N PRO A 159 34.36 -8.65 -11.09
CA PRO A 159 35.31 -7.55 -11.07
C PRO A 159 35.64 -7.08 -12.50
N GLY A 160 35.57 -5.77 -12.73
CA GLY A 160 35.83 -5.13 -14.03
C GLY A 160 34.59 -4.77 -14.86
N THR A 161 33.39 -5.15 -14.42
CA THR A 161 32.13 -4.84 -15.12
C THR A 161 31.62 -3.41 -14.82
N PRO A 162 30.85 -2.78 -15.73
CA PRO A 162 30.21 -1.49 -15.45
C PRO A 162 29.26 -1.55 -14.24
N ALA A 163 28.70 -2.73 -13.95
CA ALA A 163 27.86 -2.99 -12.79
C ALA A 163 28.63 -2.81 -11.46
N GLU A 164 29.89 -3.23 -11.38
CA GLU A 164 30.71 -3.02 -10.18
C GLU A 164 30.93 -1.53 -9.90
N ARG A 165 31.23 -0.74 -10.93
CA ARG A 165 31.40 0.73 -10.81
C ARG A 165 30.10 1.37 -10.34
N ALA A 166 28.96 0.97 -10.92
CA ALA A 166 27.66 1.47 -10.52
C ALA A 166 27.33 1.12 -9.05
N ILE A 167 27.55 -0.12 -8.61
CA ILE A 167 27.32 -0.52 -7.21
C ILE A 167 28.26 0.20 -6.25
N THR A 168 29.52 0.40 -6.63
CA THR A 168 30.49 1.14 -5.83
C THR A 168 30.08 2.60 -5.66
N TYR A 169 29.60 3.23 -6.73
CA TYR A 169 29.04 4.58 -6.70
C TYR A 169 27.74 4.67 -5.88
N LEU A 170 26.83 3.70 -6.01
CA LEU A 170 25.64 3.64 -5.16
C LEU A 170 25.99 3.44 -3.68
N ARG A 171 27.04 2.68 -3.40
CA ARG A 171 27.54 2.48 -2.03
C ARG A 171 28.19 3.76 -1.49
N SER A 172 28.82 4.60 -2.33
CA SER A 172 29.31 5.91 -1.90
C SER A 172 28.19 6.93 -1.65
N LEU A 173 27.03 6.76 -2.31
CA LEU A 173 25.80 7.52 -2.05
C LEU A 173 25.01 7.05 -0.83
N GLN A 174 25.41 5.95 -0.18
CA GLN A 174 24.77 5.43 1.02
C GLN A 174 24.61 6.49 2.15
N PRO A 175 25.55 7.44 2.36
CA PRO A 175 25.37 8.55 3.30
C PRO A 175 24.41 9.66 2.80
N ALA A 176 24.20 9.81 1.49
CA ALA A 176 23.20 10.76 1.01
C ALA A 176 21.78 10.18 1.14
N TRP A 177 21.66 8.86 0.97
CA TRP A 177 20.38 8.16 0.94
C TRP A 177 19.58 8.24 2.25
N TRP A 178 20.21 8.18 3.44
CA TRP A 178 19.47 8.29 4.70
C TRP A 178 18.87 9.68 4.92
N LEU A 179 19.56 10.73 4.46
CA LEU A 179 19.04 12.10 4.46
C LEU A 179 17.89 12.24 3.47
N ALA A 180 18.05 11.72 2.25
CA ALA A 180 16.98 11.71 1.25
C ALA A 180 15.73 10.99 1.78
N ARG A 181 15.90 9.83 2.40
CA ARG A 181 14.82 9.07 3.04
C ARG A 181 14.13 9.87 4.15
N ALA A 182 14.90 10.48 5.06
CA ALA A 182 14.35 11.30 6.14
C ALA A 182 13.58 12.51 5.59
N GLY A 183 14.11 13.16 4.56
CA GLY A 183 13.45 14.25 3.84
C GLY A 183 12.15 13.81 3.18
N LEU A 184 12.12 12.65 2.51
CA LEU A 184 10.91 12.10 1.88
C LEU A 184 9.82 11.76 2.91
N LEU A 185 10.18 11.14 4.03
CA LEU A 185 9.25 10.86 5.12
C LEU A 185 8.74 12.16 5.75
N GLY A 186 9.63 13.14 5.97
CA GLY A 186 9.26 14.46 6.47
C GLY A 186 8.31 15.21 5.53
N LEU A 187 8.58 15.19 4.22
CA LEU A 187 7.70 15.75 3.20
C LEU A 187 6.32 15.08 3.23
N GLY A 188 6.28 13.74 3.29
CA GLY A 188 5.04 12.97 3.43
C GLY A 188 4.25 13.37 4.67
N ALA A 189 4.92 13.54 5.81
CA ALA A 189 4.29 14.02 7.03
C ALA A 189 3.70 15.44 6.84
N VAL A 190 4.47 16.39 6.30
CA VAL A 190 3.99 17.76 6.05
C VAL A 190 2.77 17.77 5.13
N LEU A 191 2.76 16.95 4.07
CA LEU A 191 1.63 16.82 3.16
C LEU A 191 0.36 16.26 3.83
N LEU A 192 0.53 15.48 4.91
CA LEU A 192 -0.58 14.91 5.69
C LEU A 192 -1.05 15.82 6.83
N ALA A 193 -0.23 16.78 7.28
CA ALA A 193 -0.50 17.60 8.46
C ALA A 193 -1.86 18.34 8.43
N GLY A 194 -2.35 18.68 7.24
CA GLY A 194 -3.67 19.32 7.05
C GLY A 194 -4.83 18.37 6.72
N ARG A 195 -4.57 17.08 6.48
CA ARG A 195 -5.58 16.10 6.01
C ARG A 195 -5.85 14.98 7.01
N ASP A 196 -4.82 14.50 7.70
CA ASP A 196 -4.94 13.40 8.65
C ASP A 196 -3.87 13.48 9.74
N ILE A 197 -4.30 13.73 10.97
CA ILE A 197 -3.41 13.88 12.12
C ILE A 197 -2.80 12.54 12.57
N LEU A 198 -3.51 11.43 12.38
CA LEU A 198 -3.01 10.10 12.75
C LEU A 198 -1.93 9.64 11.76
N GLY A 199 -2.19 9.79 10.45
CA GLY A 199 -1.20 9.56 9.41
C GLY A 199 0.04 10.44 9.56
N PHE A 200 -0.14 11.72 9.90
CA PHE A 200 0.96 12.63 10.23
C PHE A 200 1.83 12.10 11.39
N LEU A 201 1.23 11.78 12.54
CA LEU A 201 1.96 11.31 13.71
C LEU A 201 2.70 9.99 13.42
N ALA A 202 2.07 9.09 12.68
CA ALA A 202 2.67 7.81 12.29
C ALA A 202 3.93 8.00 11.42
N ILE A 203 3.84 8.80 10.35
CA ILE A 203 5.01 9.06 9.49
C ILE A 203 6.06 9.89 10.21
N ALA A 204 5.67 10.88 11.00
CA ALA A 204 6.60 11.70 11.78
C ALA A 204 7.40 10.86 12.78
N ALA A 205 6.74 9.96 13.52
CA ALA A 205 7.40 9.03 14.43
C ALA A 205 8.38 8.11 13.67
N VAL A 206 7.97 7.56 12.53
CA VAL A 206 8.84 6.74 11.67
C VAL A 206 10.03 7.56 11.14
N ALA A 207 9.81 8.80 10.73
CA ALA A 207 10.86 9.70 10.25
C ALA A 207 11.92 9.94 11.32
N VAL A 208 11.49 10.24 12.56
CA VAL A 208 12.40 10.44 13.70
C VAL A 208 13.24 9.19 13.95
N VAL A 209 12.62 8.02 14.10
CA VAL A 209 13.34 6.75 14.34
C VAL A 209 14.26 6.39 13.16
N SER A 210 13.83 6.71 11.94
CA SER A 210 14.57 6.49 10.69
C SER A 210 15.87 7.30 10.61
N VAL A 211 15.93 8.51 11.18
CA VAL A 211 17.17 9.31 11.25
C VAL A 211 18.21 8.60 12.11
N PHE A 212 17.83 8.11 13.29
CA PHE A 212 18.73 7.43 14.21
C PHE A 212 19.14 6.03 13.73
N ALA A 213 18.27 5.36 12.96
CA ALA A 213 18.53 4.04 12.40
C ALA A 213 19.60 4.03 11.29
N GLY A 214 19.76 5.13 10.54
CA GLY A 214 20.65 5.20 9.37
C GLY A 214 22.13 4.93 9.70
N PRO A 215 22.75 5.69 10.62
CA PRO A 215 24.13 5.47 11.04
C PRO A 215 24.33 4.12 11.73
N ARG A 216 23.36 3.72 12.56
CA ARG A 216 23.45 2.49 13.37
C ARG A 216 23.35 1.22 12.53
N ALA A 217 22.63 1.23 11.41
CA ALA A 217 22.56 0.08 10.50
C ALA A 217 23.89 -0.30 9.84
N LYS A 218 24.89 0.60 9.83
CA LYS A 218 26.25 0.29 9.36
C LYS A 218 27.04 -0.54 10.37
N VAL A 219 26.84 -0.28 11.66
CA VAL A 219 27.56 -0.92 12.76
C VAL A 219 26.83 -2.18 13.22
N ASP A 220 25.51 -2.09 13.33
CA ASP A 220 24.64 -3.15 13.81
C ASP A 220 23.67 -3.61 12.73
N ARG A 221 23.92 -4.81 12.22
CA ARG A 221 23.11 -5.43 11.17
C ARG A 221 21.65 -5.67 11.59
N ARG A 222 21.37 -5.67 12.90
CA ARG A 222 20.03 -5.81 13.49
C ARG A 222 19.08 -4.74 12.96
N TRP A 223 19.56 -3.51 12.81
CA TRP A 223 18.77 -2.38 12.32
C TRP A 223 18.31 -2.52 10.85
N LEU A 224 18.78 -3.52 10.09
CA LEU A 224 18.25 -3.81 8.76
C LEU A 224 16.76 -4.16 8.77
N TRP A 225 16.26 -4.79 9.86
CA TRP A 225 14.85 -5.13 10.00
C TRP A 225 13.93 -3.91 9.99
N PHE A 226 14.39 -2.79 10.54
CA PHE A 226 13.65 -1.54 10.51
C PHE A 226 14.00 -0.68 9.28
N SER A 227 15.26 -0.67 8.87
CA SER A 227 15.73 0.20 7.79
C SER A 227 15.22 -0.22 6.41
N LEU A 228 15.02 -1.51 6.15
CA LEU A 228 14.56 -1.99 4.84
C LEU A 228 13.10 -1.58 4.58
N PRO A 229 12.12 -1.86 5.47
CA PRO A 229 10.74 -1.43 5.26
C PRO A 229 10.59 0.09 5.31
N ALA A 230 11.36 0.80 6.16
CA ALA A 230 11.33 2.26 6.20
C ALA A 230 11.83 2.89 4.88
N SER A 231 12.80 2.26 4.21
CA SER A 231 13.28 2.72 2.90
C SER A 231 12.26 2.42 1.79
N ALA A 232 11.59 1.27 1.87
CA ALA A 232 10.51 0.92 0.95
C ALA A 232 9.33 1.91 1.05
N LEU A 233 8.96 2.32 2.27
CA LEU A 233 7.94 3.35 2.49
C LEU A 233 8.31 4.68 1.85
N ALA A 234 9.56 5.14 2.02
CA ALA A 234 10.02 6.38 1.43
C ALA A 234 10.04 6.35 -0.11
N VAL A 235 10.41 5.21 -0.70
CA VAL A 235 10.34 5.03 -2.16
C VAL A 235 8.88 5.03 -2.64
N GLY A 236 7.98 4.36 -1.93
CA GLY A 236 6.55 4.41 -2.23
C GLY A 236 6.00 5.84 -2.20
N LEU A 237 6.36 6.62 -1.16
CA LEU A 237 5.99 8.04 -1.07
C LEU A 237 6.54 8.86 -2.23
N LEU A 238 7.81 8.65 -2.61
CA LEU A 238 8.40 9.33 -3.76
C LEU A 238 7.59 9.05 -5.04
N LEU A 239 7.25 7.78 -5.30
CA LEU A 239 6.45 7.40 -6.46
C LEU A 239 5.08 8.09 -6.45
N GLN A 240 4.44 8.16 -5.28
CA GLN A 240 3.15 8.81 -5.15
C GLN A 240 3.23 10.33 -5.34
N VAL A 241 4.30 10.98 -4.87
CA VAL A 241 4.54 12.40 -5.14
C VAL A 241 4.73 12.62 -6.63
N ILE A 242 5.50 11.76 -7.32
CA ILE A 242 5.68 11.86 -8.78
C ILE A 242 4.34 11.69 -9.49
N ASP A 243 3.56 10.66 -9.17
CA ASP A 243 2.25 10.39 -9.77
C ASP A 243 1.28 11.57 -9.61
N THR A 244 1.13 12.06 -8.37
CA THR A 244 0.26 13.21 -8.07
C THR A 244 0.71 14.50 -8.75
N THR A 245 2.02 14.74 -8.87
CA THR A 245 2.54 15.91 -9.60
C THR A 245 2.37 15.77 -11.11
N ALA A 246 2.54 14.57 -11.67
CA ALA A 246 2.34 14.29 -13.08
C ALA A 246 0.85 14.49 -13.47
N ASP A 247 -0.07 13.98 -12.65
CA ASP A 247 -1.51 14.21 -12.82
C ASP A 247 -1.87 15.69 -12.78
N GLN A 248 -1.30 16.48 -11.85
CA GLN A 248 -1.55 17.92 -11.79
C GLN A 248 -1.01 18.67 -13.00
N LEU A 249 0.17 18.29 -13.50
CA LEU A 249 0.77 18.88 -14.70
C LEU A 249 -0.03 18.49 -15.96
N ALA A 250 -0.52 17.26 -16.05
CA ALA A 250 -1.38 16.79 -17.12
C ALA A 250 -2.75 17.48 -17.10
N TYR A 251 -3.37 17.63 -15.92
CA TYR A 251 -4.67 18.27 -15.76
C TYR A 251 -4.63 19.76 -16.13
N LYS A 252 -3.53 20.46 -15.82
CA LYS A 252 -3.31 21.86 -16.22
C LYS A 252 -3.15 22.07 -17.73
N SER A 253 -2.92 21.00 -18.50
CA SER A 253 -2.88 21.02 -19.97
C SER A 253 -4.22 20.72 -20.64
N SER A 254 -5.33 20.73 -19.89
CA SER A 254 -6.65 20.77 -20.53
C SER A 254 -6.85 22.15 -21.18
N PRO A 255 -7.16 22.25 -22.49
CA PRO A 255 -7.47 23.53 -23.09
C PRO A 255 -8.68 24.10 -22.35
N SER A 256 -8.53 25.26 -21.72
CA SER A 256 -9.64 26.01 -21.18
C SER A 256 -10.59 26.33 -22.33
N SER A 257 -11.65 25.54 -22.49
CA SER A 257 -12.75 25.85 -23.39
C SER A 257 -13.40 27.10 -22.84
N TYR A 258 -13.18 28.21 -23.54
CA TYR A 258 -13.86 29.47 -23.29
C TYR A 258 -15.36 29.20 -23.45
N SER A 259 -16.10 29.08 -22.34
CA SER A 259 -17.55 29.13 -22.40
C SER A 259 -17.92 30.51 -22.93
N GLY A 260 -18.31 30.56 -24.21
CA GLY A 260 -18.90 31.75 -24.81
C GLY A 260 -20.11 32.21 -23.99
N PRO A 261 -20.55 33.47 -24.15
CA PRO A 261 -21.66 34.02 -23.38
C PRO A 261 -22.85 33.06 -23.43
N ILE A 262 -23.40 32.77 -22.26
CA ILE A 262 -24.54 31.86 -22.09
C ILE A 262 -25.71 32.48 -22.88
N LEU A 263 -25.91 32.04 -24.12
CA LEU A 263 -27.15 32.32 -24.83
C LEU A 263 -28.26 31.69 -23.99
N GLN A 264 -29.16 32.51 -23.46
CA GLN A 264 -30.35 32.02 -22.76
C GLN A 264 -30.99 30.96 -23.64
N THR A 265 -30.98 29.72 -23.16
CA THR A 265 -31.53 28.60 -23.89
C THR A 265 -33.05 28.70 -23.76
N TYR A 266 -33.74 29.03 -24.84
CA TYR A 266 -35.19 29.13 -24.86
C TYR A 266 -35.79 27.71 -24.88
N GLU A 267 -36.66 27.40 -23.93
CA GLU A 267 -37.34 26.10 -23.83
C GLU A 267 -38.56 25.99 -24.75
N ASN A 268 -39.25 27.12 -24.99
CA ASN A 268 -40.41 27.22 -25.87
C ASN A 268 -40.44 28.58 -26.58
N ILE A 269 -41.03 28.62 -27.77
CA ILE A 269 -41.18 29.83 -28.58
C ILE A 269 -42.67 30.05 -28.87
N TYR A 270 -43.17 31.25 -28.61
CA TYR A 270 -44.57 31.62 -28.87
C TYR A 270 -44.61 32.64 -30.00
N VAL A 271 -45.35 32.32 -31.06
CA VAL A 271 -45.47 33.18 -32.24
C VAL A 271 -46.86 33.79 -32.23
N TYR A 272 -46.95 35.12 -32.35
CA TYR A 272 -48.21 35.84 -32.43
C TYR A 272 -48.36 36.48 -33.82
N ASP A 273 -49.59 36.59 -34.30
CA ASP A 273 -49.89 37.34 -35.52
C ASP A 273 -49.93 38.86 -35.27
N GLU A 274 -50.15 39.64 -36.34
CA GLU A 274 -50.24 41.10 -36.30
C GLU A 274 -51.34 41.63 -35.36
N ASN A 275 -52.35 40.82 -35.07
CA ASN A 275 -53.49 41.16 -34.21
C ASN A 275 -53.27 40.65 -32.77
N GLY A 276 -52.10 40.08 -32.46
CA GLY A 276 -51.78 39.54 -31.13
C GLY A 276 -52.40 38.18 -30.84
N LYS A 277 -52.92 37.46 -31.85
CA LYS A 277 -53.43 36.10 -31.70
C LYS A 277 -52.27 35.11 -31.78
N LEU A 278 -52.22 34.17 -30.83
CA LEU A 278 -51.23 33.10 -30.81
C LEU A 278 -51.41 32.19 -32.03
N LEU A 279 -50.33 32.00 -32.79
CA LEU A 279 -50.25 31.06 -33.90
C LEU A 279 -49.82 29.70 -33.39
N SER A 280 -50.66 28.68 -33.57
CA SER A 280 -50.31 27.28 -33.29
C SER A 280 -49.79 26.59 -34.55
N ASN A 281 -49.01 25.52 -34.37
CA ASN A 281 -48.54 24.64 -35.44
C ASN A 281 -47.56 25.26 -36.44
N VAL A 282 -46.76 26.23 -35.98
CA VAL A 282 -45.76 26.92 -36.80
C VAL A 282 -44.43 26.17 -36.74
N THR A 283 -43.74 26.03 -37.87
CA THR A 283 -42.37 25.51 -37.94
C THR A 283 -41.37 26.64 -38.18
N LEU A 284 -40.30 26.70 -37.38
CA LEU A 284 -39.30 27.76 -37.47
C LEU A 284 -38.00 27.25 -38.11
N TYR A 285 -37.45 28.06 -39.00
CA TYR A 285 -36.19 27.81 -39.72
C TYR A 285 -35.31 29.06 -39.68
N ASP A 286 -33.99 28.86 -39.72
CA ASP A 286 -33.01 29.94 -39.83
C ASP A 286 -32.85 30.44 -41.28
N GLN A 287 -32.00 31.45 -41.47
CA GLN A 287 -31.72 32.02 -42.79
C GLN A 287 -31.15 31.01 -43.80
N ASP A 288 -30.58 29.91 -43.32
CA ASP A 288 -29.98 28.85 -44.13
C ASP A 288 -30.98 27.69 -44.35
N GLY A 289 -32.24 27.85 -43.93
CA GLY A 289 -33.29 26.85 -44.04
C GLY A 289 -33.13 25.68 -43.06
N ARG A 290 -32.29 25.81 -42.03
CA ARG A 290 -32.11 24.78 -41.00
C ARG A 290 -33.16 24.95 -39.90
N PRO A 291 -33.75 23.86 -39.39
CA PRO A 291 -34.78 23.95 -38.35
C PRO A 291 -34.23 24.54 -37.06
N ILE A 292 -34.92 25.55 -36.51
CA ILE A 292 -34.57 26.14 -35.21
C ILE A 292 -35.13 25.23 -34.11
N ASN A 293 -34.26 24.41 -33.53
CA ASN A 293 -34.62 23.46 -32.48
C ASN A 293 -34.20 24.00 -31.10
N ALA A 294 -35.12 24.04 -30.14
CA ALA A 294 -34.76 24.08 -28.72
C ALA A 294 -34.06 22.77 -28.35
N ARG A 295 -33.09 22.83 -27.41
CA ARG A 295 -32.32 21.66 -26.96
C ARG A 295 -33.27 20.53 -26.51
N GLU A 296 -32.93 19.33 -26.96
CA GLU A 296 -33.54 18.03 -26.62
C GLU A 296 -34.97 17.79 -27.13
N GLY A 297 -35.15 16.57 -27.65
CA GLY A 297 -36.38 16.07 -28.24
C GLY A 297 -37.51 16.08 -27.22
N TYR A 298 -38.61 16.72 -27.59
CA TYR A 298 -39.82 16.72 -26.77
C TYR A 298 -40.43 15.31 -26.79
N THR A 299 -40.40 14.64 -25.64
CA THR A 299 -41.10 13.35 -25.47
C THR A 299 -42.51 13.68 -24.98
N GLY A 300 -43.53 13.31 -25.76
CA GLY A 300 -44.93 13.48 -25.37
C GLY A 300 -45.31 12.67 -24.12
N CYS A 301 -46.56 12.80 -23.71
CA CYS A 301 -47.12 12.02 -22.60
C CYS A 301 -47.06 10.52 -22.94
N PHE A 302 -46.24 9.74 -22.24
CA PHE A 302 -46.16 8.30 -22.45
C PHE A 302 -47.07 7.56 -21.46
N GLU A 303 -48.28 7.18 -21.90
CA GLU A 303 -49.12 6.21 -21.18
C GLU A 303 -48.73 4.77 -21.59
N PRO A 304 -48.34 3.89 -20.65
CA PRO A 304 -48.04 2.50 -20.98
C PRO A 304 -49.32 1.75 -21.41
N GLY A 305 -49.47 1.52 -22.72
CA GLY A 305 -50.59 0.76 -23.30
C GLY A 305 -51.25 1.41 -24.51
N ASN A 306 -51.07 2.73 -24.70
CA ASN A 306 -51.37 3.40 -25.96
C ASN A 306 -50.09 3.35 -26.82
N GLY A 307 -50.23 3.02 -28.11
CA GLY A 307 -49.10 2.91 -29.04
C GLY A 307 -48.23 4.19 -29.08
N ARG A 308 -47.02 4.09 -29.65
CA ARG A 308 -46.07 5.22 -29.77
C ARG A 308 -46.78 6.45 -30.33
N GLU A 309 -46.97 7.48 -29.50
CA GLU A 309 -47.56 8.77 -29.89
C GLU A 309 -46.75 9.38 -31.05
N PRO A 310 -47.36 10.12 -32.00
CA PRO A 310 -46.64 10.74 -33.10
C PRO A 310 -45.54 11.66 -32.57
N VAL A 311 -44.29 11.44 -32.99
CA VAL A 311 -43.18 12.33 -32.64
C VAL A 311 -43.44 13.70 -33.25
N ILE A 312 -43.74 14.68 -32.40
CA ILE A 312 -43.92 16.06 -32.83
C ILE A 312 -42.56 16.58 -33.33
N PRO A 313 -42.48 17.16 -34.54
CA PRO A 313 -41.23 17.73 -35.04
C PRO A 313 -40.63 18.74 -34.06
N ALA A 314 -39.33 18.63 -33.78
CA ALA A 314 -38.63 19.42 -32.75
C ALA A 314 -38.65 20.95 -33.01
N ASN A 315 -38.96 21.35 -34.25
CA ASN A 315 -39.07 22.72 -34.71
C ASN A 315 -40.51 23.27 -34.75
N ARG A 316 -41.50 22.53 -34.25
CA ARG A 316 -42.89 22.97 -34.17
C ARG A 316 -43.18 23.73 -32.88
N TYR A 317 -43.82 24.88 -33.00
CA TYR A 317 -44.13 25.79 -31.90
C TYR A 317 -45.59 26.30 -31.94
N PRO A 318 -46.17 26.64 -30.79
CA PRO A 318 -45.61 26.45 -29.44
C PRO A 318 -45.60 24.96 -29.06
N ARG A 319 -44.62 24.54 -28.25
CA ARG A 319 -44.56 23.17 -27.74
C ARG A 319 -45.71 22.94 -26.76
N PRO A 320 -46.43 21.80 -26.86
CA PRO A 320 -47.50 21.47 -25.91
C PRO A 320 -46.91 21.29 -24.50
N GLN A 321 -47.73 21.52 -23.49
CA GLN A 321 -47.37 21.21 -22.10
C GLN A 321 -48.02 19.89 -21.70
N VAL A 322 -47.36 19.13 -20.83
CA VAL A 322 -47.93 17.90 -20.26
C VAL A 322 -48.61 18.27 -18.96
N ASP A 323 -49.91 18.05 -18.88
CA ASP A 323 -50.69 18.17 -17.65
C ASP A 323 -51.05 16.77 -17.12
N TYR A 324 -51.19 16.65 -15.81
CA TYR A 324 -51.47 15.39 -15.12
C TYR A 324 -52.78 15.48 -14.35
N GLU A 325 -53.80 14.76 -14.81
CA GLU A 325 -55.10 14.70 -14.16
C GLU A 325 -55.43 13.24 -13.79
N ASN A 326 -55.75 12.99 -12.53
CA ASN A 326 -56.09 11.64 -12.01
C ASN A 326 -55.05 10.54 -12.34
N GLY A 327 -53.76 10.88 -12.36
CA GLY A 327 -52.66 9.95 -12.66
C GLY A 327 -52.49 9.61 -14.14
N ARG A 328 -53.21 10.30 -15.03
CA ARG A 328 -53.08 10.23 -16.49
C ARG A 328 -52.49 11.53 -17.01
N CYS A 329 -51.60 11.43 -18.01
CA CYS A 329 -51.05 12.61 -18.63
C CYS A 329 -51.83 13.00 -19.89
N TYR A 330 -51.93 14.30 -20.14
CA TYR A 330 -52.60 14.88 -21.30
C TYR A 330 -51.70 15.96 -21.90
N THR A 331 -51.59 15.99 -23.23
CA THR A 331 -50.92 17.09 -23.93
C THR A 331 -51.91 18.22 -24.13
N VAL A 332 -51.62 19.38 -23.51
CA VAL A 332 -52.45 20.59 -23.60
C VAL A 332 -51.75 21.66 -24.42
N GLU A 333 -52.52 22.38 -25.24
CA GLU A 333 -51.99 23.57 -25.92
C GLU A 333 -51.72 24.67 -24.88
N PRO A 334 -50.53 25.31 -24.91
CA PRO A 334 -50.18 26.30 -23.91
C PRO A 334 -51.06 27.55 -24.09
N THR A 335 -51.78 27.91 -23.03
CA THR A 335 -52.57 29.14 -22.98
C THR A 335 -51.71 30.26 -22.40
N VAL A 336 -50.96 30.96 -23.24
CA VAL A 336 -50.18 32.14 -22.82
C VAL A 336 -50.85 33.41 -23.32
N THR A 337 -51.27 34.26 -22.38
CA THR A 337 -51.81 35.59 -22.69
C THR A 337 -50.71 36.46 -23.29
N ALA A 338 -50.95 37.00 -24.49
CA ALA A 338 -50.00 37.92 -25.13
C ALA A 338 -49.71 39.13 -24.21
N PRO A 339 -48.46 39.61 -24.13
CA PRO A 339 -48.22 40.92 -23.53
C PRO A 339 -49.03 41.95 -24.32
N SER A 340 -49.92 42.68 -23.63
CA SER A 340 -50.71 43.73 -24.26
C SER A 340 -49.78 44.68 -25.01
N SER A 341 -50.04 44.89 -26.30
CA SER A 341 -49.35 45.90 -27.09
C SER A 341 -49.70 47.27 -26.53
N THR A 342 -48.94 47.73 -25.53
CA THR A 342 -48.97 49.12 -25.10
C THR A 342 -48.63 49.99 -26.29
N SER A 343 -49.66 50.67 -26.78
CA SER A 343 -49.65 51.99 -27.43
C SER A 343 -48.32 52.36 -28.07
N SER A 344 -48.24 52.18 -29.38
CA SER A 344 -47.26 52.84 -30.24
C SER A 344 -47.30 54.35 -29.97
N THR A 345 -46.42 54.83 -29.10
CA THR A 345 -46.17 56.25 -28.93
C THR A 345 -45.36 56.67 -30.15
N ALA A 346 -46.02 57.39 -31.05
CA ALA A 346 -45.36 58.03 -32.18
C ALA A 346 -44.13 58.82 -31.67
N PRO A 347 -42.96 58.70 -32.31
CA PRO A 347 -41.77 59.43 -31.89
C PRO A 347 -42.06 60.95 -31.96
N PRO A 348 -41.67 61.74 -30.93
CA PRO A 348 -41.80 63.19 -31.01
C PRO A 348 -40.95 63.70 -32.16
N SER A 349 -41.54 64.59 -32.96
CA SER A 349 -40.90 65.29 -34.07
C SER A 349 -39.63 65.97 -33.58
N SER A 350 -38.46 65.44 -33.98
CA SER A 350 -37.16 66.07 -33.69
C SER A 350 -37.14 67.46 -34.30
N GLY A 351 -37.12 68.46 -33.42
CA GLY A 351 -36.89 69.86 -33.75
C GLY A 351 -35.58 70.03 -34.49
N SER A 352 -35.62 70.94 -35.45
CA SER A 352 -34.51 71.41 -36.27
C SER A 352 -33.30 71.78 -35.40
N ALA A 353 -32.16 71.11 -35.59
CA ALA A 353 -30.86 71.56 -35.13
C ALA A 353 -29.95 71.70 -36.35
N THR A 354 -29.56 72.94 -36.61
CA THR A 354 -28.70 73.40 -37.69
C THR A 354 -27.31 72.74 -37.60
N PRO A 355 -26.74 72.23 -38.71
CA PRO A 355 -25.38 71.68 -38.67
C PRO A 355 -24.33 72.80 -38.65
N SER A 356 -23.58 72.90 -37.55
CA SER A 356 -22.34 73.69 -37.50
C SER A 356 -21.24 72.99 -38.29
N SER A 357 -20.77 73.66 -39.33
CA SER A 357 -19.63 73.29 -40.16
C SER A 357 -18.33 73.29 -39.35
N VAL A 358 -17.58 72.19 -39.38
CA VAL A 358 -16.16 72.14 -39.00
C VAL A 358 -15.39 71.63 -40.23
N PRO A 359 -14.36 72.33 -40.72
CA PRO A 359 -13.66 71.98 -41.95
C PRO A 359 -12.70 70.79 -41.74
N PRO A 360 -12.42 69.99 -42.79
CA PRO A 360 -11.51 68.86 -42.70
C PRO A 360 -10.04 69.30 -42.67
N THR A 361 -9.31 68.87 -41.65
CA THR A 361 -7.86 68.99 -41.58
C THR A 361 -7.22 67.96 -42.52
N SER A 362 -6.54 68.47 -43.54
CA SER A 362 -5.71 67.72 -44.47
C SER A 362 -4.51 67.10 -43.74
N VAL A 363 -4.32 65.79 -43.87
CA VAL A 363 -3.06 65.10 -43.55
C VAL A 363 -2.44 64.61 -44.84
N SER A 364 -1.33 65.24 -45.22
CA SER A 364 -0.44 64.81 -46.30
C SER A 364 0.59 63.83 -45.74
N PRO A 365 0.98 62.77 -46.48
CA PRO A 365 1.96 61.80 -46.03
C PRO A 365 3.38 62.27 -46.33
N SER A 366 4.35 61.94 -45.49
CA SER A 366 5.76 62.00 -45.87
C SER A 366 6.58 60.95 -45.13
N ASN A 367 7.52 60.39 -45.91
CA ASN A 367 8.56 59.39 -45.63
C ASN A 367 9.28 59.53 -44.29
#